data_AF-A0A1H1JMG1-F1
#
_entry.id   AF-A0A1H1JMG1-F1
#
_cell.length_a   1.000
_cell.length_b   1.000
_cell.length_c   1.000
_cell.angle_alpha   90.00
_cell.angle_beta   90.00
_cell.angle_gamma   90.00
#
_symmetry.space_group_name_H-M   'P 1'
#
loop_
_entity.id
_entity.type
_entity.pdbx_description
1 polymer ?
#
loop_
_entity_poly.entity_id
_entity_poly.type
_entity_poly.pdbx_seq_one_letter_code
_entity_poly.pdbx_strand_id
1 'polypeptide(L)'
;MFDPSHGVASARHTRSPRASMMQLTKVSLALLLACASCATYADANCEAKAKTHDDFLACTSADTKNILNDAEKFYQNLHAKLKGDNLAELEKNHDLWSEKLQSDCKLFGMAFSDWTGNYMPDTDFQVAACRQDTAKQKLEFYKWLTCSDDMESSEHPECSKVNRILGRTK
;
A
#
# COMPACT_ATOMS: atom_id res chain seq x y z
N MET A 1 73.11 -14.11 -38.90
CA MET A 1 73.77 -15.40 -39.15
C MET A 1 74.09 -16.00 -37.77
N PHE A 2 73.65 -17.24 -37.53
CA PHE A 2 73.86 -18.08 -36.34
C PHE A 2 73.04 -17.82 -35.06
N ASP A 3 71.92 -18.55 -34.95
CA ASP A 3 71.58 -19.41 -33.78
C ASP A 3 72.33 -20.77 -33.98
N PRO A 4 72.44 -21.76 -33.06
CA PRO A 4 71.72 -21.98 -31.79
C PRO A 4 72.57 -22.57 -30.63
N SER A 5 71.97 -22.83 -29.44
CA SER A 5 71.96 -24.17 -28.79
C SER A 5 71.79 -24.23 -27.25
N HIS A 6 70.75 -24.97 -26.84
CA HIS A 6 70.69 -26.03 -25.80
C HIS A 6 70.31 -25.80 -24.32
N GLY A 7 69.27 -26.58 -23.92
CA GLY A 7 69.01 -27.20 -22.59
C GLY A 7 67.76 -26.66 -21.87
N VAL A 8 66.55 -27.26 -21.85
CA VAL A 8 66.08 -28.61 -21.41
C VAL A 8 66.59 -28.95 -20.00
N ALA A 9 65.82 -29.24 -18.94
CA ALA A 9 64.38 -29.36 -18.62
C ALA A 9 64.24 -29.38 -17.08
N SER A 10 63.06 -29.09 -16.52
CA SER A 10 62.44 -29.94 -15.49
C SER A 10 61.02 -29.49 -15.15
N ALA A 11 60.09 -30.43 -15.26
CA ALA A 11 58.66 -30.27 -15.04
C ALA A 11 58.29 -30.41 -13.55
N ARG A 12 57.24 -29.69 -13.10
CA ARG A 12 56.19 -30.32 -12.28
C ARG A 12 54.91 -29.49 -12.13
N HIS A 13 53.81 -30.21 -12.36
CA HIS A 13 52.49 -30.11 -11.75
C HIS A 13 51.56 -28.91 -12.01
N THR A 14 50.69 -29.12 -13.00
CA THR A 14 49.23 -29.26 -12.83
C THR A 14 48.56 -28.42 -11.73
N ARG A 15 47.75 -27.43 -12.15
CA ARG A 15 46.29 -27.44 -11.91
C ARG A 15 45.62 -26.35 -12.74
N SER A 16 44.71 -26.81 -13.60
CA SER A 16 43.68 -25.99 -14.24
C SER A 16 42.60 -25.65 -13.22
N PRO A 17 42.04 -24.43 -13.26
CA PRO A 17 40.65 -24.22 -12.92
C PRO A 17 39.86 -24.08 -14.23
N ARG A 18 39.30 -25.20 -14.69
CA ARG A 18 38.11 -25.18 -15.52
C ARG A 18 36.93 -24.75 -14.64
N ALA A 19 36.02 -24.02 -15.28
CA ALA A 19 34.60 -23.93 -14.96
C ALA A 19 34.25 -23.21 -13.64
N SER A 20 33.97 -21.92 -13.74
CA SER A 20 32.96 -21.24 -12.90
C SER A 20 32.46 -19.98 -13.61
N MET A 21 31.96 -20.15 -14.84
CA MET A 21 31.32 -19.07 -15.61
C MET A 21 29.99 -19.56 -16.17
N MET A 22 29.10 -20.10 -15.31
CA MET A 22 27.71 -20.40 -15.70
C MET A 22 26.78 -20.79 -14.55
N GLN A 23 26.86 -20.17 -13.37
CA GLN A 23 25.87 -20.44 -12.29
C GLN A 23 25.38 -19.22 -11.50
N LEU A 24 25.76 -17.99 -11.85
CA LEU A 24 25.31 -16.78 -11.12
C LEU A 24 24.13 -16.05 -11.78
N THR A 25 23.66 -16.48 -12.94
CA THR A 25 22.53 -15.86 -13.65
C THR A 25 21.16 -16.44 -13.31
N LYS A 26 21.08 -17.54 -12.55
CA LYS A 26 19.80 -18.20 -12.22
C LYS A 26 19.25 -17.90 -10.82
N VAL A 27 20.03 -17.28 -9.94
CA VAL A 27 19.57 -16.95 -8.58
C VAL A 27 18.94 -15.55 -8.52
N SER A 28 19.34 -14.63 -9.41
CA SER A 28 18.83 -13.24 -9.38
C SER A 28 17.44 -13.04 -10.00
N LEU A 29 16.93 -14.02 -10.76
CA LEU A 29 15.59 -13.91 -11.38
C LEU A 29 14.47 -14.39 -10.46
N ALA A 30 14.78 -15.21 -9.45
CA ALA A 30 13.78 -15.71 -8.50
C ALA A 30 13.37 -14.65 -7.46
N LEU A 31 14.21 -13.64 -7.19
CA LEU A 31 13.90 -12.59 -6.22
C LEU A 31 13.02 -11.46 -6.79
N LEU A 32 13.05 -11.24 -8.11
CA LEU A 32 12.25 -10.20 -8.77
C LEU A 32 10.81 -10.66 -9.08
N LEU A 33 10.54 -11.97 -9.02
CA LEU A 33 9.21 -12.56 -9.22
C LEU A 33 8.40 -12.73 -7.92
N ALA A 34 8.97 -12.43 -6.75
CA ALA A 34 8.27 -12.48 -5.46
C ALA A 34 7.52 -11.19 -5.10
N CYS A 35 7.67 -10.11 -5.86
CA CYS A 35 6.97 -8.83 -5.65
C CYS A 35 5.84 -8.59 -6.66
N ALA A 36 5.38 -9.63 -7.35
CA ALA A 36 4.29 -9.55 -8.34
C ALA A 36 3.17 -10.53 -7.97
N SER A 37 2.65 -10.42 -6.74
CA SER A 37 1.52 -11.21 -6.29
C SER A 37 0.42 -10.28 -5.81
N CYS A 38 -0.59 -10.11 -6.66
CA CYS A 38 -1.92 -9.63 -6.30
C CYS A 38 -2.02 -8.13 -5.94
N ALA A 39 -1.98 -7.27 -6.96
CA ALA A 39 -2.97 -6.21 -7.03
C ALA A 39 -4.32 -6.88 -7.37
N THR A 40 -4.87 -7.66 -6.43
CA THR A 40 -6.25 -8.10 -6.51
C THR A 40 -7.09 -6.84 -6.36
N TYR A 41 -7.81 -6.52 -7.44
CA TYR A 41 -8.99 -5.67 -7.44
C TYR A 41 -9.72 -5.83 -6.10
N ALA A 42 -10.03 -4.71 -5.45
CA ALA A 42 -10.86 -4.65 -4.27
C ALA A 42 -12.20 -5.32 -4.61
N ASP A 43 -12.27 -6.61 -4.34
CA ASP A 43 -13.42 -7.46 -4.56
C ASP A 43 -14.36 -7.18 -3.40
N ALA A 44 -15.59 -6.82 -3.72
CA ALA A 44 -16.61 -6.54 -2.74
C ALA A 44 -16.69 -7.70 -1.74
N ASN A 45 -16.63 -7.35 -0.46
CA ASN A 45 -16.79 -8.16 0.73
C ASN A 45 -15.62 -9.11 1.05
N CYS A 46 -14.52 -8.49 1.46
CA CYS A 46 -13.50 -9.14 2.26
C CYS A 46 -14.11 -9.76 3.56
N GLU A 47 -15.16 -9.14 4.12
CA GLU A 47 -15.99 -9.70 5.21
C GLU A 47 -16.70 -11.02 4.85
N ALA A 48 -17.15 -11.19 3.60
CA ALA A 48 -17.87 -12.39 3.17
C ALA A 48 -16.96 -13.63 3.03
N LYS A 49 -15.63 -13.43 3.03
CA LYS A 49 -14.63 -14.49 2.85
C LYS A 49 -13.80 -14.75 4.11
N ALA A 50 -13.87 -13.89 5.14
CA ALA A 50 -13.17 -14.08 6.40
C ALA A 50 -13.76 -15.27 7.18
N LYS A 51 -12.91 -16.21 7.60
CA LYS A 51 -13.33 -17.43 8.33
C LYS A 51 -12.95 -17.41 9.80
N THR A 52 -11.98 -16.56 10.17
CA THR A 52 -11.48 -16.39 11.53
C THR A 52 -11.44 -14.92 11.91
N HIS A 53 -11.29 -14.69 13.22
CA HIS A 53 -11.06 -13.36 13.80
C HIS A 53 -9.86 -12.66 13.16
N ASP A 54 -8.71 -13.36 13.10
CA ASP A 54 -7.49 -12.86 12.49
C ASP A 54 -7.65 -12.59 10.99
N ASP A 55 -8.39 -13.44 10.26
CA ASP A 55 -8.66 -13.22 8.84
C ASP A 55 -9.42 -11.92 8.64
N PHE A 56 -10.43 -11.64 9.46
CA PHE A 56 -11.20 -10.39 9.38
C PHE A 56 -10.32 -9.18 9.68
N LEU A 57 -9.50 -9.23 10.72
CA LEU A 57 -8.63 -8.11 11.07
C LEU A 57 -7.58 -7.82 9.99
N ALA A 58 -6.95 -8.87 9.45
CA ALA A 58 -5.96 -8.73 8.38
C ALA A 58 -6.60 -8.14 7.10
N CYS A 59 -7.76 -8.67 6.75
CA CYS A 59 -8.59 -8.24 5.64
C CYS A 59 -9.01 -6.76 5.76
N THR A 60 -9.65 -6.38 6.87
CA THR A 60 -10.11 -5.02 7.13
C THR A 60 -8.95 -4.02 7.15
N SER A 61 -7.80 -4.44 7.69
CA SER A 61 -6.56 -3.64 7.67
C SER A 61 -6.04 -3.40 6.24
N ALA A 62 -6.02 -4.44 5.40
CA ALA A 62 -5.62 -4.33 4.00
C ALA A 62 -6.57 -3.40 3.21
N ASP A 63 -7.88 -3.56 3.38
CA ASP A 63 -8.88 -2.70 2.75
C ASP A 63 -8.74 -1.24 3.20
N THR A 64 -8.57 -1.01 4.50
CA THR A 64 -8.34 0.33 5.06
C THR A 64 -7.11 0.96 4.42
N LYS A 65 -6.00 0.22 4.29
CA LYS A 65 -4.78 0.71 3.64
C LYS A 65 -5.01 1.06 2.17
N ASN A 66 -5.78 0.25 1.44
CA ASN A 66 -6.12 0.53 0.04
C ASN A 66 -6.95 1.80 -0.10
N ILE A 67 -7.95 1.99 0.77
CA ILE A 67 -8.79 3.19 0.81
C ILE A 67 -7.94 4.43 1.11
N LEU A 68 -7.02 4.35 2.08
CA LEU A 68 -6.12 5.45 2.40
C LEU A 68 -5.16 5.78 1.26
N ASN A 69 -4.63 4.77 0.57
CA ASN A 69 -3.81 4.98 -0.62
C ASN A 69 -4.59 5.66 -1.75
N ASP A 70 -5.85 5.27 -1.96
CA ASP A 70 -6.71 5.91 -2.94
C ASP A 70 -7.03 7.37 -2.55
N ALA A 71 -7.30 7.63 -1.28
CA ALA A 71 -7.49 9.00 -0.76
C ALA A 71 -6.23 9.86 -0.97
N GLU A 72 -5.04 9.28 -0.76
CA GLU A 72 -3.77 9.96 -0.97
C GLU A 72 -3.57 10.37 -2.43
N LYS A 73 -3.95 9.52 -3.40
CA LYS A 73 -3.88 9.89 -4.83
C LYS A 73 -4.72 11.13 -5.13
N PHE A 74 -5.91 11.25 -4.54
CA PHE A 74 -6.74 12.44 -4.71
C PHE A 74 -6.13 13.67 -4.05
N TYR A 75 -5.63 13.54 -2.82
CA TYR A 75 -4.93 14.62 -2.14
C TYR A 75 -3.76 15.15 -2.98
N GLN A 76 -2.88 14.28 -3.47
CA GLN A 76 -1.75 14.66 -4.32
C GLN A 76 -2.21 15.31 -5.63
N ASN A 77 -3.32 14.84 -6.21
CA ASN A 77 -3.88 15.45 -7.41
C ASN A 77 -4.39 16.88 -7.18
N LEU A 78 -5.03 17.13 -6.03
CA LEU A 78 -5.50 18.45 -5.64
C LEU A 78 -4.32 19.35 -5.28
N HIS A 79 -3.36 18.84 -4.51
CA HIS A 79 -2.14 19.55 -4.08
C HIS A 79 -1.36 20.12 -5.26
N ALA A 80 -1.17 19.33 -6.32
CA ALA A 80 -0.49 19.77 -7.53
C ALA A 80 -1.18 20.97 -8.23
N LYS A 81 -2.51 21.08 -8.11
CA LYS A 81 -3.33 22.06 -8.83
C LYS A 81 -3.62 23.33 -8.03
N LEU A 82 -3.83 23.20 -6.73
CA LEU A 82 -4.16 24.32 -5.85
C LEU A 82 -2.91 25.18 -5.58
N LYS A 83 -3.17 26.44 -5.20
CA LYS A 83 -2.17 27.46 -4.85
C LYS A 83 -2.73 28.37 -3.77
N GLY A 84 -1.84 29.10 -3.08
CA GLY A 84 -2.22 30.10 -2.07
C GLY A 84 -3.03 29.50 -0.93
N ASP A 85 -4.03 30.25 -0.45
CA ASP A 85 -4.85 29.90 0.72
C ASP A 85 -5.59 28.56 0.56
N ASN A 86 -6.04 28.23 -0.65
CA ASN A 86 -6.71 26.96 -0.92
C ASN A 86 -5.76 25.76 -0.76
N LEU A 87 -4.47 25.92 -1.07
CA LEU A 87 -3.47 24.88 -0.84
C LEU A 87 -3.18 24.72 0.65
N ALA A 88 -3.00 25.84 1.36
CA ALA A 88 -2.77 25.83 2.80
C ALA A 88 -3.94 25.16 3.56
N GLU A 89 -5.18 25.43 3.15
CA GLU A 89 -6.36 24.80 3.75
C GLU A 89 -6.45 23.31 3.39
N LEU A 90 -6.05 22.89 2.18
CA LEU A 90 -5.98 21.48 1.82
C LEU A 90 -4.96 20.72 2.70
N GLU A 91 -3.76 21.30 2.90
CA GLU A 91 -2.69 20.71 3.71
C GLU A 91 -3.12 20.58 5.18
N LYS A 92 -3.69 21.63 5.76
CA LYS A 92 -4.25 21.59 7.11
C LYS A 92 -5.34 20.53 7.27
N ASN A 93 -6.26 20.43 6.30
CA ASN A 93 -7.30 19.40 6.34
C ASN A 93 -6.71 17.99 6.23
N HIS A 94 -5.63 17.81 5.46
CA HIS A 94 -4.94 16.53 5.38
C HIS A 94 -4.35 16.08 6.72
N ASP A 95 -3.76 17.01 7.46
CA ASP A 95 -3.24 16.76 8.81
C ASP A 95 -4.37 16.41 9.79
N LEU A 96 -5.48 17.16 9.78
CA LEU A 96 -6.65 16.89 10.62
C LEU A 96 -7.26 15.50 10.36
N TRP A 97 -7.30 15.05 9.11
CA TRP A 97 -7.75 13.69 8.79
C TRP A 97 -6.83 12.61 9.40
N SER A 98 -5.52 12.87 9.44
CA SER A 98 -4.55 11.96 10.03
C SER A 98 -4.70 11.90 11.54
N GLU A 99 -4.92 13.04 12.19
CA GLU A 99 -5.24 13.12 13.61
C GLU A 99 -6.56 12.39 13.93
N LYS A 100 -7.64 12.66 13.19
CA LYS A 100 -8.95 12.03 13.37
C LYS A 100 -8.86 10.51 13.32
N LEU A 101 -8.15 9.96 12.32
CA LEU A 101 -7.98 8.51 12.16
C LEU A 101 -7.25 7.87 13.36
N GLN A 102 -6.38 8.61 14.04
CA GLN A 102 -5.71 8.14 15.24
C GLN A 102 -6.55 8.35 16.51
N SER A 103 -7.12 9.54 16.71
CA SER A 103 -7.79 9.90 17.96
C SER A 103 -9.13 9.20 18.14
N ASP A 104 -9.98 9.22 17.11
CA ASP A 104 -11.36 8.73 17.23
C ASP A 104 -11.35 7.20 17.45
N CYS A 105 -10.49 6.50 16.72
CA CYS A 105 -10.40 5.04 16.85
C CYS A 105 -9.65 4.59 18.10
N LYS A 106 -8.75 5.42 18.63
CA LYS A 106 -8.13 5.17 19.94
C LYS A 106 -9.14 5.27 21.08
N LEU A 107 -10.14 6.15 20.97
CA LEU A 107 -11.21 6.25 21.96
C LEU A 107 -11.98 4.93 22.09
N PHE A 108 -12.30 4.26 20.98
CA PHE A 108 -12.91 2.92 21.02
C PHE A 108 -12.01 1.89 21.70
N GLY A 109 -10.71 1.93 21.42
CA GLY A 109 -9.73 1.06 22.09
C GLY A 109 -9.68 1.25 23.61
N MET A 110 -9.80 2.49 24.06
CA MET A 110 -9.76 2.85 25.49
C MET A 110 -11.08 2.62 26.20
N ALA A 111 -12.22 2.90 25.55
CA ALA A 111 -13.55 2.86 26.15
C ALA A 111 -13.92 1.48 26.74
N PHE A 112 -13.34 0.41 26.19
CA PHE A 112 -13.63 -0.96 26.58
C PHE A 112 -12.46 -1.66 27.28
N SER A 113 -11.32 -0.98 27.43
CA SER A 113 -10.08 -1.60 27.97
C SER A 113 -10.18 -2.07 29.42
N ASP A 114 -11.03 -1.42 30.22
CA ASP A 114 -11.25 -1.75 31.64
C ASP A 114 -12.54 -2.55 31.88
N TRP A 115 -13.26 -2.94 30.81
CA TRP A 115 -14.48 -3.74 30.97
C TRP A 115 -14.11 -5.14 31.45
N THR A 116 -14.67 -5.53 32.60
CA THR A 116 -14.48 -6.86 33.19
C THR A 116 -15.84 -7.54 33.38
N GLY A 117 -15.93 -8.85 33.16
CA GLY A 117 -17.17 -9.63 33.32
C GLY A 117 -17.53 -10.49 32.10
N ASN A 118 -18.77 -10.99 32.06
CA ASN A 118 -19.24 -11.97 31.06
C ASN A 118 -19.43 -11.39 29.65
N TYR A 119 -19.35 -10.07 29.48
CA TYR A 119 -19.45 -9.39 28.19
C TYR A 119 -18.31 -8.38 28.07
N MET A 120 -17.43 -8.61 27.10
CA MET A 120 -16.40 -7.67 26.68
C MET A 120 -16.51 -7.55 25.16
N PRO A 121 -16.80 -6.36 24.62
CA PRO A 121 -16.84 -6.19 23.17
C PRO A 121 -15.44 -6.40 22.59
N ASP A 122 -15.40 -7.02 21.42
CA ASP A 122 -14.17 -7.27 20.70
C ASP A 122 -13.56 -5.95 20.23
N THR A 123 -12.63 -5.44 21.02
CA THR A 123 -12.11 -4.09 20.88
C THR A 123 -11.30 -3.94 19.60
N ASP A 124 -10.61 -5.00 19.16
CA ASP A 124 -9.84 -4.98 17.92
C ASP A 124 -10.76 -4.87 16.70
N PHE A 125 -11.91 -5.55 16.72
CA PHE A 125 -12.93 -5.42 15.68
C PHE A 125 -13.50 -4.00 15.63
N GLN A 126 -13.83 -3.40 16.78
CA GLN A 126 -14.36 -2.04 16.84
C GLN A 126 -13.34 -1.00 16.34
N VAL A 127 -12.07 -1.15 16.74
CA VAL A 127 -10.98 -0.28 16.28
C VAL A 127 -10.74 -0.44 14.78
N ALA A 128 -10.75 -1.66 14.26
CA ALA A 128 -10.59 -1.93 12.83
C ALA A 128 -11.73 -1.33 12.00
N ALA A 129 -12.99 -1.52 12.43
CA ALA A 129 -14.16 -0.94 11.78
C ALA A 129 -14.12 0.60 11.78
N CYS A 130 -13.81 1.22 12.93
CA CYS A 130 -13.67 2.67 13.04
C CYS A 130 -12.65 3.23 12.05
N ARG A 131 -11.47 2.57 11.93
CA ARG A 131 -10.41 3.02 11.02
C ARG A 131 -10.85 2.92 9.57
N GLN A 132 -11.53 1.82 9.22
CA GLN A 132 -12.02 1.61 7.87
C GLN A 132 -13.07 2.67 7.49
N ASP A 133 -14.03 2.95 8.38
CA ASP A 133 -15.07 3.94 8.11
C ASP A 133 -14.52 5.37 8.05
N THR A 134 -13.57 5.71 8.93
CA THR A 134 -12.88 7.01 8.86
C THR A 134 -12.08 7.15 7.57
N ALA A 135 -11.44 6.07 7.10
CA ALA A 135 -10.75 6.06 5.81
C ALA A 135 -11.72 6.26 4.63
N LYS A 136 -12.90 5.62 4.66
CA LYS A 136 -13.95 5.82 3.64
C LYS A 136 -14.43 7.27 3.60
N GLN A 137 -14.67 7.87 4.77
CA GLN A 137 -15.06 9.29 4.87
C GLN A 137 -13.98 10.20 4.29
N LYS A 138 -12.70 9.96 4.60
CA LYS A 138 -11.56 10.70 4.02
C LYS A 138 -11.53 10.58 2.49
N LEU A 139 -11.73 9.37 1.96
CA LEU A 139 -11.77 9.14 0.51
C LEU A 139 -12.93 9.90 -0.16
N GLU A 140 -14.15 9.77 0.38
CA GLU A 140 -15.32 10.46 -0.19
C GLU A 140 -15.17 11.98 -0.14
N PHE A 141 -14.61 12.54 0.94
CA PHE A 141 -14.30 13.96 1.03
C PHE A 141 -13.40 14.43 -0.13
N TYR A 142 -12.31 13.73 -0.42
CA TYR A 142 -11.42 14.13 -1.51
C TYR A 142 -12.01 13.88 -2.91
N LYS A 143 -12.87 12.86 -3.07
CA LYS A 143 -13.64 12.68 -4.30
C LYS A 143 -14.58 13.88 -4.52
N TRP A 144 -15.26 14.35 -3.48
CA TRP A 144 -16.12 15.54 -3.55
C TRP A 144 -15.34 16.79 -3.96
N LEU A 145 -14.19 17.06 -3.32
CA LEU A 145 -13.32 18.19 -3.70
C LEU A 145 -12.84 18.10 -5.16
N THR A 146 -12.72 16.89 -5.70
CA THR A 146 -12.32 16.66 -7.10
C THR A 146 -13.47 16.89 -8.09
N CYS A 147 -14.70 16.64 -7.65
CA CYS A 147 -15.93 16.76 -8.44
C CYS A 147 -16.80 17.93 -7.94
N SER A 148 -16.22 19.14 -7.86
CA SER A 148 -16.93 20.35 -7.42
C SER A 148 -18.25 20.60 -8.15
N ASP A 149 -18.33 20.21 -9.43
CA ASP A 149 -19.49 20.45 -10.29
C ASP A 149 -20.62 19.41 -10.06
N ASP A 150 -20.30 18.24 -9.48
CA ASP A 150 -21.29 17.18 -9.19
C ASP A 150 -21.85 17.29 -7.76
N MET A 151 -21.28 18.16 -6.91
CA MET A 151 -21.72 18.40 -5.52
C MET A 151 -23.20 18.75 -5.39
N GLU A 152 -23.79 19.33 -6.42
CA GLU A 152 -25.17 19.81 -6.39
C GLU A 152 -26.19 18.78 -6.89
N SER A 153 -25.78 17.65 -7.47
CA SER A 153 -26.70 16.81 -8.27
C SER A 153 -26.68 15.30 -8.01
N SER A 154 -25.70 14.75 -7.29
CA SER A 154 -25.59 13.30 -7.03
C SER A 154 -25.45 12.98 -5.53
N GLU A 155 -25.85 11.76 -5.13
CA GLU A 155 -25.65 11.25 -3.76
C GLU A 155 -24.16 10.92 -3.50
N HIS A 156 -23.40 10.64 -4.57
CA HIS A 156 -21.97 10.32 -4.53
C HIS A 156 -21.18 11.02 -5.66
N PRO A 157 -19.93 11.43 -5.42
CA PRO A 157 -19.08 12.06 -6.43
C PRO A 157 -18.58 11.02 -7.44
N GLU A 158 -19.21 10.97 -8.62
CA GLU A 158 -18.88 10.04 -9.71
C GLU A 158 -18.47 10.77 -11.01
N CYS A 159 -17.67 11.84 -10.90
CA CYS A 159 -17.15 12.51 -12.09
C CYS A 159 -16.06 11.69 -12.81
N SER A 160 -15.89 11.90 -14.12
CA SER A 160 -14.84 11.27 -14.93
C SER A 160 -13.41 11.40 -14.36
N LYS A 161 -13.15 12.46 -13.58
CA LYS A 161 -11.86 12.69 -12.91
C LYS A 161 -11.57 11.63 -11.84
N VAL A 162 -12.59 11.09 -11.15
CA VAL A 162 -12.45 10.03 -10.11
C VAL A 162 -11.85 8.77 -10.71
N ASN A 163 -12.46 8.26 -11.79
CA ASN A 163 -11.99 7.04 -12.45
C ASN A 163 -10.57 7.19 -13.00
N ARG A 164 -10.23 8.37 -13.53
CA ARG A 164 -8.88 8.67 -14.03
C ARG A 164 -7.83 8.68 -12.93
N ILE A 165 -8.10 9.32 -11.79
CA ILE A 165 -7.15 9.39 -10.66
C ILE A 165 -6.93 8.01 -10.04
N LEU A 166 -7.98 7.21 -9.95
CA LEU A 166 -7.89 5.84 -9.44
C LEU A 166 -7.24 4.86 -10.42
N GLY A 167 -6.93 5.28 -11.66
CA GLY A 167 -6.37 4.40 -12.69
C GLY A 167 -7.37 3.33 -13.15
N ARG A 168 -8.67 3.55 -12.97
CA ARG A 168 -9.75 2.61 -13.32
C ARG A 168 -10.28 2.80 -14.75
N THR A 169 -9.55 3.54 -15.58
CA THR A 169 -9.85 3.72 -17.01
C THR A 169 -9.72 2.38 -17.74
N LYS A 170 -10.84 1.89 -18.29
CA LYS A 170 -10.84 0.93 -19.40
C LYS A 170 -10.35 1.61 -20.68
#